data_AF-A0AA97J507-F1
#
_entry.id   AF-A0AA97J507-F1
#
_cell.length_a   1.000
_cell.length_b   1.000
_cell.length_c   1.000
_cell.angle_alpha   90.00
_cell.angle_beta   90.00
_cell.angle_gamma   90.00
#
_symmetry.space_group_name_H-M   'P 1'
#
loop_
_entity.id
_entity.type
_entity.pdbx_description
1 polymer ?
#
loop_
_entity_poly.entity_id
_entity_poly.type
_entity_poly.pdbx_seq_one_letter_code
_entity_poly.pdbx_strand_id
1 'polypeptide(L)'
;MAVTAKGSIIIDNPKAEILNHAGLKTDNHVAELYQKLLKLEQETELLRDINRALREENVLLKEKLKECETETHRSKTLKSPIKKQATKTTPSASKDTYAVCNSRISCDAEFAKAFKAFYQNMNVIRGQFLKLKHYKPPEEDNVQLLRQFAEKQSHMLKDFGDQLESCISKLKNDVALIIKKKRERLVNSK
;
A
#
# COMPACT_ATOMS: atom_id res chain seq x y z
N MET A 1 -66.65 27.33 -34.94
CA MET A 1 -66.84 28.78 -34.70
C MET A 1 -68.34 29.00 -34.55
N ALA A 2 -68.82 29.03 -33.30
CA ALA A 2 -70.25 29.18 -33.01
C ALA A 2 -70.54 30.66 -32.73
N VAL A 3 -71.36 31.28 -33.57
CA VAL A 3 -71.77 32.69 -33.42
C VAL A 3 -73.07 32.70 -32.62
N THR A 4 -73.09 33.38 -31.47
CA THR A 4 -74.34 33.61 -30.74
C THR A 4 -75.07 34.81 -31.35
N ALA A 5 -76.41 34.80 -31.28
CA ALA A 5 -77.33 35.69 -31.99
C ALA A 5 -77.21 37.20 -31.66
N LYS A 6 -76.19 37.64 -30.92
CA LYS A 6 -75.89 39.05 -30.61
C LYS A 6 -74.51 39.51 -31.11
N GLY A 7 -73.94 38.84 -32.11
CA GLY A 7 -72.77 39.35 -32.83
C GLY A 7 -71.46 39.42 -32.04
N SER A 8 -71.38 38.79 -30.86
CA SER A 8 -70.13 38.66 -30.11
C SER A 8 -69.47 37.31 -30.38
N ILE A 9 -68.21 37.36 -30.78
CA ILE A 9 -67.37 36.20 -31.08
C ILE A 9 -66.70 35.76 -29.78
N ILE A 10 -67.01 34.56 -29.29
CA ILE A 10 -66.24 33.93 -28.21
C ILE A 10 -65.00 33.31 -28.86
N ILE A 11 -63.85 33.93 -28.61
CA ILE A 11 -62.55 33.38 -28.99
C ILE A 11 -62.05 32.60 -27.78
N ASP A 12 -62.21 31.28 -27.79
CA ASP A 12 -61.41 30.42 -26.91
C ASP A 12 -59.95 30.70 -27.27
N ASN A 13 -59.23 31.36 -26.37
CA ASN A 13 -57.82 31.70 -26.57
C ASN A 13 -56.95 30.65 -25.87
N PRO A 14 -56.63 29.51 -26.50
CA PRO A 14 -55.76 28.50 -25.91
C PRO A 14 -54.36 29.06 -25.60
N LYS A 15 -53.97 30.20 -26.18
CA LYS A 15 -52.69 30.85 -25.88
C LYS A 15 -52.64 31.47 -24.49
N ALA A 16 -53.78 31.83 -23.88
CA ALA A 16 -53.78 32.41 -22.53
C ALA A 16 -53.45 31.35 -21.45
N GLU A 17 -53.96 30.11 -21.61
CA GLU A 17 -53.63 29.00 -20.72
C GLU A 17 -52.20 28.48 -20.94
N ILE A 18 -51.73 28.44 -22.19
CA ILE A 18 -50.36 28.04 -22.53
C ILE A 18 -49.34 29.06 -22.01
N LEU A 19 -49.65 30.37 -22.05
CA LEU A 19 -48.76 31.42 -21.55
C LEU A 19 -48.55 31.34 -20.03
N ASN A 20 -49.62 31.03 -19.29
CA ASN A 20 -49.56 30.88 -17.83
C ASN A 20 -48.79 29.62 -17.41
N HIS A 21 -48.98 28.49 -18.10
CA HIS A 21 -48.23 27.26 -17.83
C HIS A 21 -46.77 27.32 -18.30
N ALA A 22 -46.47 28.02 -19.39
CA ALA A 22 -45.11 28.20 -19.87
C ALA A 22 -44.30 29.13 -18.94
N GLY A 23 -44.87 30.27 -18.53
CA GLY A 23 -44.22 31.23 -17.61
C GLY A 23 -43.85 30.63 -16.26
N LEU A 24 -44.80 29.93 -15.61
CA LEU A 24 -44.56 29.22 -14.34
C LEU A 24 -43.51 28.09 -14.45
N LYS A 25 -43.40 27.44 -15.62
CA LYS A 25 -42.43 26.36 -15.85
C LYS A 25 -41.02 26.91 -16.11
N THR A 26 -40.90 28.04 -16.78
CA THR A 26 -39.62 28.77 -16.93
C THR A 26 -39.12 29.32 -15.61
N ASP A 27 -39.98 29.91 -14.77
CA ASP A 27 -39.56 30.48 -13.48
C ASP A 27 -39.08 29.40 -12.51
N ASN A 28 -39.75 28.24 -12.48
CA ASN A 28 -39.31 27.07 -11.71
C ASN A 28 -37.98 26.52 -12.24
N HIS A 29 -37.79 26.46 -13.55
CA HIS A 29 -36.53 26.00 -14.15
C HIS A 29 -35.37 26.96 -13.85
N VAL A 30 -35.62 28.26 -13.87
CA VAL A 30 -34.64 29.30 -13.53
C VAL A 30 -34.25 29.20 -12.05
N ALA A 31 -35.21 29.01 -11.13
CA ALA A 31 -34.94 28.79 -9.72
C ALA A 31 -34.11 27.52 -9.46
N GLU A 32 -34.41 26.42 -10.16
CA GLU A 32 -33.62 25.18 -10.11
C GLU A 32 -32.19 25.39 -10.61
N LEU A 33 -32.00 26.16 -11.68
CA LEU A 33 -30.68 26.50 -12.22
C LEU A 33 -29.88 27.35 -11.24
N TYR A 34 -30.49 28.35 -10.60
CA TYR A 34 -29.84 29.12 -9.54
C TYR A 34 -29.44 28.26 -8.35
N GLN A 35 -30.30 27.32 -7.94
CA GLN A 35 -29.99 26.41 -6.85
C GLN A 35 -28.84 25.45 -7.20
N LYS A 36 -28.78 24.97 -8.45
CA LYS A 36 -27.67 24.14 -8.95
C LYS A 36 -26.38 24.94 -9.03
N LEU A 37 -26.44 26.18 -9.51
CA LEU A 37 -25.29 27.09 -9.57
C LEU A 37 -24.73 27.34 -8.16
N LEU A 38 -25.58 27.65 -7.19
CA LEU A 38 -25.18 27.86 -5.80
C LEU A 38 -24.51 26.61 -5.20
N LYS A 39 -25.06 25.43 -5.43
CA LYS A 39 -24.45 24.17 -4.97
C LYS A 39 -23.09 23.94 -5.62
N LEU A 40 -22.97 24.20 -6.92
CA LEU A 40 -21.71 24.04 -7.64
C LEU A 40 -20.65 25.01 -7.13
N GLU A 41 -21.01 26.26 -6.81
CA GLU A 41 -20.10 27.24 -6.20
C GLU A 41 -19.60 26.77 -4.83
N GLN A 42 -20.49 26.24 -4.00
CA GLN A 42 -20.16 25.68 -2.68
C GLN A 42 -19.23 24.46 -2.79
N GLU A 43 -19.54 23.51 -3.67
CA GLU A 43 -18.70 22.33 -3.92
C GLU A 43 -17.33 22.73 -4.48
N THR A 44 -17.29 23.73 -5.36
CA THR A 44 -16.04 24.24 -5.93
C THR A 44 -15.18 24.92 -4.87
N GLU A 45 -15.77 25.62 -3.90
CA GLU A 45 -15.04 26.18 -2.76
C GLU A 45 -14.50 25.07 -1.84
N LEU A 46 -15.34 24.09 -1.50
CA LEU A 46 -14.90 22.95 -0.69
C LEU A 46 -13.74 22.19 -1.34
N LEU A 47 -13.82 21.96 -2.65
CA LEU A 47 -12.74 21.32 -3.40
C LEU A 47 -11.46 22.16 -3.44
N ARG A 48 -11.58 23.49 -3.45
CA ARG A 48 -10.43 24.40 -3.33
C ARG A 48 -9.78 24.29 -1.94
N ASP A 49 -10.58 24.23 -0.88
CA ASP A 49 -10.08 24.06 0.49
C ASP A 49 -9.42 22.69 0.70
N ILE A 50 -10.04 21.62 0.23
CA ILE A 50 -9.44 20.28 0.28
C ILE A 50 -8.15 20.24 -0.54
N ASN A 51 -8.13 20.82 -1.75
CA ASN A 51 -6.89 20.89 -2.54
C ASN A 51 -5.81 21.71 -1.84
N ARG A 52 -6.17 22.79 -1.14
CA ARG A 52 -5.22 23.60 -0.37
C ARG A 52 -4.60 22.76 0.75
N ALA A 53 -5.42 22.10 1.58
CA ALA A 53 -4.96 21.23 2.65
C ALA A 53 -4.09 20.08 2.12
N LEU A 54 -4.50 19.43 1.03
CA LEU A 54 -3.71 18.38 0.38
C LEU A 54 -2.40 18.91 -0.18
N ARG A 55 -2.35 20.14 -0.70
CA ARG A 55 -1.10 20.77 -1.16
C ARG A 55 -0.17 21.07 0.01
N GLU A 56 -0.69 21.57 1.13
CA GLU A 56 0.07 21.81 2.35
C GLU A 56 0.66 20.50 2.90
N GLU A 57 -0.16 19.45 3.01
CA GLU A 57 0.31 18.12 3.42
C GLU A 57 1.32 17.55 2.43
N ASN A 58 1.09 17.68 1.11
CA ASN A 58 2.05 17.25 0.09
C ASN A 58 3.38 18.01 0.20
N VAL A 59 3.35 19.31 0.50
CA VAL A 59 4.57 20.09 0.74
C VAL A 59 5.28 19.55 1.97
N LEU A 60 4.57 19.36 3.09
CA LEU A 60 5.13 18.80 4.31
C LEU A 60 5.74 17.41 4.11
N LEU A 61 5.04 16.52 3.40
CA LEU A 61 5.51 15.17 3.09
C LEU A 61 6.72 15.19 2.14
N LYS A 62 6.70 16.06 1.11
CA LYS A 62 7.85 16.26 0.23
C LYS A 62 9.04 16.87 0.96
N GLU A 63 8.82 17.77 1.91
CA GLU A 63 9.87 18.29 2.78
C GLU A 63 10.42 17.17 3.65
N LYS A 64 9.60 16.38 4.33
CA LYS A 64 10.04 15.22 5.12
C LYS A 64 10.83 14.19 4.29
N LEU A 65 10.45 14.01 3.03
CA LEU A 65 11.16 13.13 2.10
C LEU A 65 12.50 13.74 1.65
N LYS A 66 12.52 15.01 1.25
CA LYS A 66 13.75 15.74 0.87
C LYS A 66 14.71 15.90 2.04
N GLU A 67 14.19 16.12 3.23
CA GLU A 67 14.90 16.05 4.50
C GLU A 67 15.63 14.69 4.48
N CYS A 68 14.91 13.56 4.36
CA CYS A 68 15.52 12.22 4.37
C CYS A 68 16.56 11.98 3.24
N GLU A 69 16.36 12.57 2.06
CA GLU A 69 17.23 12.42 0.89
C GLU A 69 18.49 13.30 0.94
N THR A 70 18.37 14.57 1.35
CA THR A 70 19.49 15.52 1.43
C THR A 70 20.50 15.13 2.51
N GLU A 71 20.03 14.55 3.63
CA GLU A 71 20.88 13.95 4.66
C GLU A 71 21.70 12.76 4.11
N THR A 72 21.12 12.01 3.15
CA THR A 72 21.75 10.85 2.50
C THR A 72 22.80 11.26 1.46
N HIS A 73 22.60 12.39 0.76
CA HIS A 73 23.56 12.91 -0.23
C HIS A 73 24.71 13.73 0.39
N ARG A 74 24.47 14.47 1.48
CA ARG A 74 25.54 15.21 2.20
C ARG A 74 26.57 14.29 2.87
N SER A 75 26.17 13.05 3.19
CA SER A 75 27.03 12.01 3.78
C SER A 75 27.96 11.31 2.77
N LYS A 76 27.74 11.51 1.46
CA LYS A 76 28.54 10.88 0.39
C LYS A 76 29.57 11.80 -0.27
N THR A 77 29.52 13.12 -0.01
CA THR A 77 30.45 14.10 -0.62
C THR A 77 31.71 14.43 0.20
N LEU A 78 31.94 13.78 1.35
CA LEU A 78 33.16 13.99 2.16
C LEU A 78 33.83 12.67 2.54
N LYS A 79 34.35 11.92 1.56
CA LYS A 79 35.42 10.93 1.81
C LYS A 79 36.40 10.87 0.64
N SER A 80 37.48 11.64 0.75
CA SER A 80 38.81 11.21 0.31
C SER A 80 39.76 11.36 1.51
N PRO A 81 40.71 10.43 1.72
CA PRO A 81 41.32 10.21 3.02
C PRO A 81 42.64 10.99 3.16
N ILE A 82 43.00 11.42 4.37
CA ILE A 82 44.34 11.29 4.98
C ILE A 82 44.45 12.05 6.33
N LYS A 83 44.94 11.32 7.34
CA LYS A 83 45.63 11.70 8.60
C LYS A 83 44.88 12.37 9.78
N LYS A 84 44.72 11.53 10.82
CA LYS A 84 44.92 11.74 12.28
C LYS A 84 45.04 13.20 12.79
N GLN A 85 44.07 13.64 13.60
CA GLN A 85 44.34 14.16 14.97
C GLN A 85 43.05 14.34 15.78
N ALA A 86 43.16 14.14 17.09
CA ALA A 86 42.09 14.26 18.07
C ALA A 86 41.66 15.72 18.29
N THR A 87 40.36 15.96 18.46
CA THR A 87 39.81 17.04 19.29
C THR A 87 38.33 16.80 19.58
N LYS A 88 37.95 17.05 20.83
CA LYS A 88 36.58 17.00 21.36
C LYS A 88 35.68 18.00 20.64
N THR A 89 34.55 17.55 20.11
CA THR A 89 33.38 18.41 19.85
C THR A 89 32.09 17.63 20.13
N THR A 90 31.26 18.26 20.95
CA THR A 90 29.89 17.95 21.38
C THR A 90 28.98 17.45 20.24
N PRO A 91 28.01 16.55 20.50
CA PRO A 91 27.02 16.19 19.49
C PRO A 91 25.94 17.27 19.43
N SER A 92 25.79 17.90 18.27
CA SER A 92 24.64 18.75 17.98
C SER A 92 23.39 17.87 17.82
N ALA A 93 22.32 18.27 18.51
CA ALA A 93 21.00 17.68 18.46
C ALA A 93 20.38 17.92 17.07
N SER A 94 20.45 16.93 16.17
CA SER A 94 19.63 16.82 14.95
C SER A 94 19.70 15.44 14.28
N LYS A 95 20.38 14.45 14.90
CA LYS A 95 20.62 13.12 14.31
C LYS A 95 19.43 12.15 14.37
N ASP A 96 18.43 12.43 15.20
CA ASP A 96 17.47 11.41 15.63
C ASP A 96 16.34 11.18 14.64
N THR A 97 15.91 12.21 13.91
CA THR A 97 14.74 12.09 13.01
C THR A 97 15.09 11.31 11.73
N TYR A 98 16.31 11.48 11.21
CA TYR A 98 16.82 10.80 10.02
C TYR A 98 17.19 9.35 10.22
N ALA A 99 17.80 9.04 11.36
CA ALA A 99 18.16 7.68 11.72
C ALA A 99 16.91 6.79 11.86
N VAL A 100 15.81 7.34 12.39
CA VAL A 100 14.54 6.62 12.58
C VAL A 100 13.86 6.29 11.25
N CYS A 101 13.84 7.22 10.27
CA CYS A 101 13.18 6.97 8.99
C CYS A 101 13.97 5.96 8.13
N ASN A 102 15.29 6.13 8.03
CA ASN A 102 16.17 5.22 7.29
C ASN A 102 16.27 3.83 7.94
N SER A 103 16.21 3.74 9.27
CA SER A 103 16.17 2.45 9.98
C SER A 103 14.85 1.71 9.75
N ARG A 104 13.71 2.40 9.66
CA ARG A 104 12.41 1.79 9.37
C ARG A 104 12.36 1.21 7.96
N ILE A 105 12.69 2.02 6.95
CA ILE A 105 12.68 1.58 5.53
C ILE A 105 13.67 0.42 5.30
N SER A 106 14.82 0.44 5.99
CA SER A 106 15.78 -0.66 5.89
C SER A 106 15.37 -1.93 6.62
N CYS A 107 14.68 -1.85 7.78
CA CYS A 107 14.14 -3.04 8.45
C CYS A 107 13.05 -3.72 7.61
N ASP A 108 12.14 -2.95 7.03
CA ASP A 108 11.05 -3.49 6.21
C ASP A 108 11.59 -4.16 4.94
N ALA A 109 12.64 -3.57 4.32
CA ALA A 109 13.36 -4.20 3.23
C ALA A 109 14.09 -5.51 3.65
N GLU A 110 14.68 -5.56 4.86
CA GLU A 110 15.28 -6.79 5.40
C GLU A 110 14.22 -7.88 5.65
N PHE A 111 13.06 -7.52 6.21
CA PHE A 111 11.93 -8.45 6.39
C PHE A 111 11.42 -8.99 5.06
N ALA A 112 11.19 -8.11 4.07
CA ALA A 112 10.72 -8.53 2.75
C ALA A 112 11.70 -9.52 2.09
N LYS A 113 13.02 -9.30 2.24
CA LYS A 113 14.04 -10.24 1.75
C LYS A 113 13.98 -11.59 2.47
N ALA A 114 13.90 -11.59 3.81
CA ALA A 114 13.82 -12.80 4.60
C ALA A 114 12.56 -13.62 4.27
N PHE A 115 11.40 -12.98 4.18
CA PHE A 115 10.15 -13.65 3.80
C PHE A 115 10.19 -14.17 2.37
N LYS A 116 10.71 -13.40 1.40
CA LYS A 116 10.86 -13.88 0.02
C LYS A 116 11.71 -15.15 -0.06
N ALA A 117 12.85 -15.16 0.62
CA ALA A 117 13.73 -16.33 0.67
C ALA A 117 13.03 -17.54 1.33
N PHE A 118 12.31 -17.30 2.43
CA PHE A 118 11.51 -18.34 3.10
C PHE A 118 10.45 -18.93 2.16
N TYR A 119 9.66 -18.11 1.46
CA TYR A 119 8.64 -18.59 0.53
C TYR A 119 9.23 -19.38 -0.64
N GLN A 120 10.38 -18.93 -1.17
CA GLN A 120 11.08 -19.67 -2.22
C GLN A 120 11.51 -21.07 -1.74
N ASN A 121 12.09 -21.16 -0.54
CA ASN A 121 12.47 -22.44 0.05
C ASN A 121 11.25 -23.32 0.35
N MET A 122 10.18 -22.75 0.90
CA MET A 122 8.94 -23.47 1.16
C MET A 122 8.30 -24.02 -0.12
N ASN A 123 8.44 -23.34 -1.26
CA ASN A 123 7.98 -23.87 -2.54
C ASN A 123 8.77 -25.11 -2.97
N VAL A 124 10.09 -25.14 -2.73
CA VAL A 124 10.93 -26.32 -2.99
C VAL A 124 10.55 -27.48 -2.07
N ILE A 125 10.44 -27.20 -0.76
CA ILE A 125 10.04 -28.18 0.26
C ILE A 125 8.66 -28.75 -0.04
N ARG A 126 7.70 -27.92 -0.46
CA ARG A 126 6.38 -28.36 -0.93
C ARG A 126 6.49 -29.30 -2.12
N GLY A 127 7.39 -29.02 -3.07
CA GLY A 127 7.67 -29.91 -4.20
C GLY A 127 8.21 -31.27 -3.77
N GLN A 128 9.12 -31.31 -2.80
CA GLN A 128 9.63 -32.57 -2.22
C GLN A 128 8.54 -33.34 -1.48
N PHE A 129 7.69 -32.65 -0.71
CA PHE A 129 6.55 -33.25 -0.04
C PHE A 129 5.57 -33.90 -1.02
N LEU A 130 5.29 -33.25 -2.14
CA LEU A 130 4.44 -33.84 -3.19
C LEU A 130 5.08 -35.10 -3.78
N LYS A 131 6.39 -35.11 -4.03
CA LYS A 131 7.10 -36.31 -4.48
C LYS A 131 7.01 -37.45 -3.47
N LEU A 132 7.20 -37.15 -2.19
CA LEU A 132 7.00 -38.10 -1.08
C LEU A 132 5.59 -38.68 -1.08
N LYS A 133 4.57 -37.82 -1.15
CA LYS A 133 3.16 -38.22 -1.16
C LYS A 133 2.81 -39.14 -2.33
N HIS A 134 3.45 -38.96 -3.47
CA HIS A 134 3.20 -39.75 -4.68
C HIS A 134 4.12 -40.98 -4.80
N TYR A 135 4.99 -41.23 -3.83
CA TYR A 135 5.88 -42.38 -3.86
C TYR A 135 5.13 -43.65 -3.46
N LYS A 136 4.93 -44.56 -4.42
CA LYS A 136 4.11 -45.76 -4.24
C LYS A 136 4.95 -47.00 -3.91
N PRO A 137 4.46 -47.88 -3.03
CA PRO A 137 5.09 -49.17 -2.78
C PRO A 137 5.17 -50.00 -4.07
N PRO A 138 6.18 -50.88 -4.16
CA PRO A 138 6.27 -51.83 -5.27
C PRO A 138 5.06 -52.77 -5.27
N GLU A 139 4.63 -53.18 -6.47
CA GLU A 139 3.47 -54.06 -6.66
C GLU A 139 3.80 -55.54 -6.45
N GLU A 140 5.08 -55.92 -6.47
CA GLU A 140 5.49 -57.30 -6.22
C GLU A 140 5.48 -57.65 -4.71
N ASP A 141 5.01 -58.86 -4.39
CA ASP A 141 5.04 -59.48 -3.05
C ASP A 141 6.46 -59.92 -2.63
N ASN A 142 7.45 -59.06 -2.84
CA ASN A 142 8.82 -59.27 -2.41
C ASN A 142 9.10 -58.49 -1.13
N VAL A 143 9.17 -59.19 0.00
CA VAL A 143 9.44 -58.61 1.33
C VAL A 143 10.74 -57.80 1.37
N GLN A 144 11.77 -58.21 0.62
CA GLN A 144 13.04 -57.49 0.54
C GLN A 144 12.86 -56.13 -0.15
N LEU A 145 12.08 -56.09 -1.23
CA LEU A 145 11.79 -54.89 -2.00
C LEU A 145 10.92 -53.90 -1.20
N LEU A 146 9.95 -54.42 -0.44
CA LEU A 146 9.14 -53.62 0.46
C LEU A 146 9.98 -53.00 1.59
N ARG A 147 10.95 -53.75 2.13
CA ARG A 147 11.88 -53.22 3.14
C ARG A 147 12.72 -52.06 2.59
N GLN A 148 13.32 -52.24 1.41
CA GLN A 148 14.08 -51.18 0.74
C GLN A 148 13.22 -49.94 0.44
N PHE A 149 11.97 -50.15 0.04
CA PHE A 149 10.99 -49.08 -0.13
C PHE A 149 10.76 -48.30 1.18
N ALA A 150 10.50 -49.01 2.29
CA ALA A 150 10.25 -48.40 3.58
C ALA A 150 11.47 -47.64 4.13
N GLU A 151 12.67 -48.20 3.97
CA GLU A 151 13.94 -47.54 4.31
C GLU A 151 14.12 -46.24 3.51
N LYS A 152 13.89 -46.31 2.19
CA LYS A 152 13.99 -45.15 1.30
C LYS A 152 12.94 -44.08 1.61
N GLN A 153 11.71 -44.48 1.89
CA GLN A 153 10.65 -43.56 2.33
C GLN A 153 11.00 -42.88 3.65
N SER A 154 11.50 -43.65 4.62
CA SER A 154 11.93 -43.12 5.91
C SER A 154 13.06 -42.10 5.75
N HIS A 155 14.03 -42.39 4.87
CA HIS A 155 15.13 -41.47 4.58
C HIS A 155 14.64 -40.18 3.93
N MET A 156 13.75 -40.27 2.93
CA MET A 156 13.17 -39.09 2.28
C MET A 156 12.32 -38.25 3.24
N LEU A 157 11.55 -38.89 4.14
CA LEU A 157 10.79 -38.19 5.17
C LEU A 157 11.68 -37.46 6.16
N LYS A 158 12.80 -38.07 6.56
CA LYS A 158 13.80 -37.45 7.41
C LYS A 158 14.43 -36.23 6.73
N ASP A 159 14.91 -36.38 5.49
CA ASP A 159 15.51 -35.29 4.72
C ASP A 159 14.54 -34.11 4.54
N PHE A 160 13.27 -34.40 4.20
CA PHE A 160 12.20 -33.40 4.16
C PHE A 160 12.04 -32.67 5.51
N GLY A 161 11.99 -33.42 6.61
CA GLY A 161 11.87 -32.86 7.96
C GLY A 161 13.04 -31.95 8.31
N ASP A 162 14.26 -32.38 8.03
CA ASP A 162 15.49 -31.62 8.28
C ASP A 162 15.53 -30.32 7.46
N GLN A 163 15.10 -30.36 6.20
CA GLN A 163 15.01 -29.17 5.35
C GLN A 163 13.93 -28.19 5.81
N LEU A 164 12.76 -28.69 6.23
CA LEU A 164 11.68 -27.88 6.79
C LEU A 164 12.13 -27.18 8.08
N GLU A 165 12.74 -27.92 9.00
CA GLU A 165 13.24 -27.40 10.26
C GLU A 165 14.32 -26.34 10.03
N SER A 166 15.27 -26.61 9.13
CA SER A 166 16.31 -25.65 8.74
C SER A 166 15.72 -24.36 8.16
N CYS A 167 14.70 -24.46 7.30
CA CYS A 167 14.03 -23.30 6.71
C CYS A 167 13.31 -22.44 7.77
N ILE A 168 12.59 -23.08 8.70
CA ILE A 168 11.90 -22.40 9.80
C ILE A 168 12.91 -21.76 10.76
N SER A 169 13.94 -22.50 11.15
CA SER A 169 14.99 -22.01 12.04
C SER A 169 15.75 -20.83 11.43
N LYS A 170 16.02 -20.85 10.12
CA LYS A 170 16.62 -19.72 9.41
C LYS A 170 15.72 -18.49 9.46
N LEU A 171 14.42 -18.62 9.13
CA LEU A 171 13.49 -17.49 9.19
C LEU A 171 13.41 -16.90 10.62
N LYS A 172 13.33 -17.77 11.64
CA LYS A 172 13.34 -17.36 13.05
C LYS A 172 14.58 -16.54 13.39
N ASN A 173 15.75 -17.00 12.95
CA ASN A 173 17.02 -16.30 13.16
C ASN A 173 17.08 -14.96 12.42
N ASP A 174 16.64 -14.92 11.15
CA ASP A 174 16.58 -13.70 10.35
C ASP A 174 15.66 -12.66 11.02
N VAL A 175 14.47 -13.06 11.46
CA VAL A 175 13.52 -12.19 12.18
C VAL A 175 14.11 -11.70 13.50
N ALA A 176 14.72 -12.58 14.29
CA ALA A 176 15.37 -12.20 15.54
C ALA A 176 16.50 -11.18 15.31
N LEU A 177 17.31 -11.38 14.27
CA LEU A 177 18.39 -10.48 13.90
C LEU A 177 17.85 -9.10 13.46
N ILE A 178 16.80 -9.08 12.63
CA ILE A 178 16.18 -7.83 12.18
C ILE A 178 15.57 -7.07 13.36
N ILE A 179 14.86 -7.76 14.26
CA ILE A 179 14.30 -7.15 15.47
C ILE A 179 15.41 -6.61 16.37
N LYS A 180 16.50 -7.36 16.55
CA LYS A 180 17.68 -6.92 17.34
C LYS A 180 18.28 -5.65 16.74
N LYS A 181 18.57 -5.64 15.43
CA LYS A 181 19.08 -4.45 14.72
C LYS A 181 18.09 -3.28 14.78
N LYS A 182 16.78 -3.54 14.72
CA LYS A 182 15.75 -2.50 14.84
C LYS A 182 15.81 -1.87 16.23
N ARG A 183 15.87 -2.67 17.29
CA ARG A 183 16.00 -2.19 18.68
C ARG A 183 17.28 -1.40 18.89
N GLU A 184 18.43 -1.91 18.44
CA GLU A 184 19.72 -1.21 18.53
C GLU A 184 19.68 0.17 17.83
N ARG A 185 19.05 0.25 16.65
CA ARG A 185 18.87 1.51 15.93
C ARG A 185 17.97 2.51 16.67
N LEU A 186 16.94 2.05 17.38
CA LEU A 186 16.11 2.91 18.23
C LEU A 186 16.84 3.39 19.49
N VAL A 187 17.65 2.52 20.11
CA VAL A 187 18.42 2.86 21.33
C VAL A 187 19.52 3.85 21.01
N ASN A 188 20.20 3.71 19.87
CA ASN A 188 21.25 4.62 19.42
C ASN A 188 20.73 5.96 18.85
N SER A 189 19.40 6.15 18.83
CA SER A 189 18.71 7.35 18.34
C SER A 189 17.98 8.10 19.47
N LYS A 190 18.23 7.73 20.72
CA LYS A 190 17.82 8.43 21.95
C LYS A 190 19.06 9.01 22.63
#